data_AF-A0AAN6NVT8-F1
#
_entry.id   AF-A0AAN6NVT8-F1
#
_cell.length_a   1.000
_cell.length_b   1.000
_cell.length_c   1.000
_cell.angle_alpha   90.00
_cell.angle_beta   90.00
_cell.angle_gamma   90.00
#
_symmetry.space_group_name_H-M   'P 1'
#
loop_
_entity.id
_entity.type
_entity.pdbx_description
1 polymer ?
#
loop_
_entity_poly.entity_id
_entity_poly.type
_entity_poly.pdbx_seq_one_letter_code
_entity_poly.pdbx_strand_id
1 'polypeptide(L)' 'MQLTKLLILFGITATPAMTAYTGPCSVTQCGASGVACPRGYLCVPWPSFDPAKREGCTCSYA' A
#
# COMPACT_ATOMS: atom_id res chain seq x y z
N MET A 1 11.40 -29.54 -44.76
CA MET A 1 10.71 -29.52 -43.47
C MET A 1 11.26 -28.34 -42.66
N GLN A 2 10.73 -27.14 -42.92
CA GLN A 2 11.05 -25.92 -42.16
C GLN A 2 10.13 -25.89 -40.95
N LEU A 3 10.65 -26.16 -39.75
CA LEU A 3 9.85 -25.98 -38.53
C LEU A 3 10.73 -25.80 -37.29
N THR A 4 11.53 -24.73 -37.26
CA THR A 4 12.20 -24.35 -36.01
C THR A 4 11.72 -22.98 -35.56
N LYS A 5 10.55 -23.04 -34.90
CA LYS A 5 10.18 -22.33 -33.68
C LYS A 5 10.43 -20.81 -33.67
N LEU A 6 9.40 -20.07 -34.07
CA LEU A 6 9.15 -18.71 -33.56
C LEU A 6 9.02 -18.79 -32.03
N LEU A 7 10.04 -18.32 -31.31
CA LEU A 7 9.95 -18.03 -29.88
C LEU A 7 9.29 -16.66 -29.72
N ILE A 8 7.96 -16.66 -29.57
CA ILE A 8 7.21 -15.46 -29.19
C ILE A 8 7.52 -15.20 -27.72
N LEU A 9 8.37 -14.21 -27.45
CA LEU A 9 8.52 -13.66 -26.10
C LEU A 9 7.26 -12.87 -25.75
N PHE A 10 6.30 -13.53 -25.12
CA PHE A 10 5.19 -12.87 -24.44
C PHE A 10 5.75 -12.25 -23.15
N GLY A 11 6.12 -10.97 -23.22
CA GLY A 11 6.47 -10.18 -22.06
C GLY A 11 5.24 -10.00 -21.16
N ILE A 12 5.10 -10.86 -20.15
CA ILE A 12 4.20 -10.64 -19.03
C ILE A 12 4.74 -9.46 -18.21
N THR A 13 4.23 -8.27 -18.48
CA THR A 13 4.42 -7.13 -17.59
C THR A 13 3.60 -7.41 -16.32
N ALA A 14 4.23 -7.99 -15.31
CA ALA A 14 3.64 -8.12 -13.99
C ALA A 14 3.31 -6.71 -13.47
N THR A 15 2.03 -6.38 -13.33
CA THR A 15 1.61 -5.17 -12.64
C THR A 15 1.93 -5.33 -11.15
N PRO A 16 2.61 -4.37 -10.51
CA PRO A 16 2.85 -4.45 -9.08
C PRO A 16 1.49 -4.42 -8.38
N ALA A 17 1.11 -5.52 -7.74
CA ALA A 17 -0.01 -5.53 -6.82
C ALA A 17 0.36 -4.61 -5.66
N MET A 18 -0.28 -3.44 -5.57
CA MET A 18 -0.15 -2.61 -4.38
C MET A 18 -0.73 -3.42 -3.21
N THR A 19 0.13 -3.90 -2.31
CA THR A 19 -0.33 -4.59 -1.12
C THR A 19 -1.13 -3.61 -0.28
N ALA A 20 -2.33 -4.01 0.15
CA ALA A 20 -3.10 -3.21 1.09
C ALA A 20 -2.29 -3.00 2.38
N TYR A 21 -2.38 -1.80 2.97
CA TYR A 21 -1.66 -1.51 4.19
C TYR A 21 -2.28 -2.27 5.37
N THR A 22 -1.50 -3.19 5.95
CA THR A 22 -1.90 -4.03 7.09
C THR A 22 -1.25 -3.62 8.41
N GLY A 23 -0.45 -2.56 8.41
CA GLY A 23 0.22 -2.05 9.62
C GLY A 23 -0.74 -1.46 10.65
N PRO A 24 -0.35 -1.40 11.94
CA PRO A 24 -1.16 -0.77 12.97
C PRO A 24 -1.18 0.76 12.82
N CYS A 25 -2.35 1.39 12.94
CA CYS A 25 -2.46 2.84 13.10
C CYS A 25 -2.18 3.23 14.57
N SER A 26 -0.91 3.18 14.98
CA SER A 26 -0.48 3.60 16.33
C SER A 26 -0.12 5.08 16.36
N VAL A 27 -0.53 5.79 17.42
CA VAL A 27 -0.16 7.20 17.63
C VAL A 27 1.34 7.42 17.81
N THR A 28 2.11 6.40 18.20
CA THR A 28 3.58 6.48 18.34
C THR A 28 4.33 6.09 17.07
N GLN A 29 3.66 5.50 16.09
CA GLN A 29 4.26 5.00 14.85
C GLN A 29 3.21 5.01 13.72
N CYS A 30 2.75 6.20 13.36
CA CYS A 30 1.65 6.41 12.42
C CYS A 30 2.13 6.47 10.97
N GLY A 31 1.42 5.75 10.09
CA GLY A 31 1.65 5.76 8.65
C GLY A 31 2.88 4.97 8.21
N ALA A 32 3.14 4.96 6.91
CA ALA A 32 4.28 4.23 6.33
C ALA A 32 5.63 4.79 6.79
N SER A 33 5.70 6.09 7.10
CA SER A 33 6.89 6.76 7.60
C SER A 33 7.11 6.60 9.12
N GLY A 34 6.19 5.96 9.84
CA GLY A 34 6.34 5.66 11.27
C GLY A 34 6.41 6.91 12.16
N VAL A 35 5.61 7.93 11.89
CA VAL A 35 5.66 9.23 12.59
C VAL A 35 4.85 9.19 13.89
N ALA A 36 5.39 9.73 14.98
CA ALA A 36 4.63 9.93 16.20
C ALA A 36 3.66 11.12 16.04
N CYS A 37 2.37 10.90 16.26
CA CYS A 37 1.37 11.97 16.17
C CYS A 37 1.54 12.97 17.32
N PRO A 38 1.32 14.28 17.06
CA PRO A 38 1.33 15.29 18.11
C PRO A 38 0.26 15.03 19.17
N ARG A 39 0.43 15.64 20.36
CA ARG A 39 -0.58 15.55 21.43
C ARG A 39 -1.93 16.07 20.93
N GLY A 40 -2.98 15.28 21.15
CA GLY A 40 -4.35 15.59 20.73
C GLY A 40 -4.72 15.10 19.32
N TYR A 41 -3.79 14.50 18.59
CA TYR A 41 -4.06 13.89 17.28
C TYR A 41 -4.33 12.39 17.41
N LEU A 42 -5.14 11.89 16.50
CA LEU A 42 -5.42 10.48 16.31
C LEU A 42 -4.64 9.96 15.09
N CYS A 43 -4.15 8.73 15.17
CA CYS A 43 -3.65 8.04 13.99
C CYS A 43 -4.81 7.28 13.34
N VAL A 44 -5.24 7.71 12.15
CA VAL A 44 -6.41 7.17 11.47
C VAL A 44 -6.07 6.58 10.11
N PRO A 45 -6.82 5.56 9.64
CA PRO A 45 -6.70 5.05 8.27
C PRO A 45 -6.79 6.14 7.20
N TRP A 46 -5.96 6.04 6.18
CA TRP A 46 -5.94 6.95 5.03
C TRP A 46 -5.82 6.19 3.69
N PRO A 47 -6.46 6.67 2.61
CA PRO A 47 -7.50 7.70 2.56
C PRO A 47 -8.88 7.21 3.00
N SER A 48 -9.03 5.91 3.26
CA SER A 48 -10.29 5.30 3.60
C SER A 48 -10.19 4.44 4.85
N PHE A 49 -11.29 4.35 5.59
CA PHE A 49 -11.48 3.38 6.67
C PHE A 49 -11.73 1.97 6.14
N ASP A 50 -12.17 1.84 4.89
CA ASP A 50 -12.32 0.57 4.18
C ASP A 50 -10.93 -0.11 4.08
N PRO A 51 -10.73 -1.28 4.71
CA PRO A 51 -9.44 -1.97 4.69
C PRO A 51 -8.92 -2.28 3.29
N ALA A 52 -9.82 -2.50 2.32
CA ALA A 52 -9.44 -2.79 0.94
C ALA A 52 -8.91 -1.56 0.18
N LYS A 53 -9.22 -0.36 0.68
CA LYS A 53 -8.81 0.93 0.08
C LYS A 53 -7.83 1.69 0.97
N ARG A 54 -7.32 1.04 2.02
CA ARG A 54 -6.37 1.65 2.95
C ARG A 54 -4.97 1.57 2.37
N GLU A 55 -4.37 2.72 2.19
CA GLU A 55 -3.00 2.87 1.71
C GLU A 55 -2.02 3.11 2.88
N GLY A 56 -2.54 3.57 4.02
CA GLY A 56 -1.74 3.83 5.20
C GLY A 56 -2.56 4.35 6.38
N CYS A 57 -1.87 5.04 7.28
CA CYS A 57 -2.47 5.86 8.31
C CYS A 57 -1.87 7.27 8.27
N THR A 58 -2.60 8.24 8.78
CA THR A 58 -2.14 9.62 8.93
C THR A 58 -2.57 10.19 10.28
N CYS A 59 -1.85 11.20 10.75
CA CYS A 59 -2.23 11.93 11.95
C CYS A 59 -3.31 12.95 11.60
N SER A 60 -4.48 12.81 12.21
CA SER A 60 -5.61 13.72 12.05
C SER A 60 -6.04 14.27 13.41
N TYR A 61 -6.53 15.50 13.44
CA TYR A 61 -7.17 16.05 14.63
C TYR A 61 -8.61 15.54 14.73
N ALA A 62 -9.11 15.41 15.96
CA ALA A 62 -10.51 15.09 16.23
C ALA A 62 -11.38 16.36 16.18
#